data_AF-A0A7J3ZAH9-F1
#
_entry.id   AF-A0A7J3ZAH9-F1
#
_cell.length_a   1.000
_cell.length_b   1.000
_cell.length_c   1.000
_cell.angle_alpha   90.00
_cell.angle_beta   90.00
_cell.angle_gamma   90.00
#
_symmetry.space_group_name_H-M   'P 1'
#
loop_
_entity.id
_entity.type
_entity.pdbx_description
1 polymer ?
#
loop_
_entity_poly.entity_id
_entity_poly.type
_entity_poly.pdbx_seq_one_letter_code
_entity_poly.pdbx_strand_id
1 'polypeptide(L)'
;MGNRFKAFHGKHHFRDYMKNVLVKVRSGRHDGLQGLYGKICDGCTPDDAIKKGLTFERIDPEINFIWIDDPAPGIPLNSFAVVWEGYLYVATSRSYRFLLDADDGARLYIDGEIVIDRWDNRGAGISISDP
;
A
#
# COMPACT_ATOMS: atom_id res chain seq x y z
N MET A 1 -2.19 22.06 1.86
CA MET A 1 -2.37 21.00 0.84
C MET A 1 -2.04 19.67 1.49
N GLY A 2 -2.74 18.59 1.16
CA GLY A 2 -2.47 17.27 1.72
C GLY A 2 -1.98 16.36 0.62
N ASN A 3 -0.92 15.61 0.87
CA ASN A 3 -0.30 14.81 -0.17
C ASN A 3 -1.09 13.51 -0.36
N ARG A 4 -1.58 13.23 -1.57
CA ARG A 4 -2.38 12.02 -1.82
C ARG A 4 -1.45 10.81 -1.83
N PHE A 5 -1.68 9.88 -0.91
CA PHE A 5 -0.94 8.63 -0.79
C PHE A 5 -1.67 7.50 -1.53
N LYS A 6 -0.93 6.66 -2.26
CA LYS A 6 -1.44 5.42 -2.84
C LYS A 6 -0.43 4.28 -2.74
N ALA A 7 -0.73 3.22 -1.99
CA ALA A 7 0.14 2.02 -1.90
C ALA A 7 -0.59 0.74 -2.31
N PHE A 8 0.18 -0.24 -2.79
CA PHE A 8 -0.29 -1.54 -3.25
C PHE A 8 0.55 -2.67 -2.68
N HIS A 9 -0.03 -3.85 -2.56
CA HIS A 9 0.66 -5.08 -2.14
C HIS A 9 0.07 -6.29 -2.89
N GLY A 10 0.91 -7.27 -3.26
CA GLY A 10 0.53 -8.59 -3.76
C GLY A 10 1.44 -9.70 -3.20
N LYS A 11 0.88 -10.92 -3.11
CA LYS A 11 1.38 -12.30 -2.73
C LYS A 11 2.53 -12.43 -1.70
N HIS A 12 3.03 -13.66 -1.50
CA HIS A 12 3.61 -14.25 -0.28
C HIS A 12 4.89 -15.08 -0.54
N HIS A 13 5.92 -14.89 0.29
CA HIS A 13 6.89 -15.82 0.87
C HIS A 13 7.64 -15.19 2.07
N PHE A 14 7.37 -15.71 3.28
CA PHE A 14 7.94 -15.33 4.59
C PHE A 14 9.42 -14.88 4.60
N ARG A 15 9.68 -13.67 5.11
CA ARG A 15 10.82 -13.37 6.00
C ARG A 15 10.60 -12.09 6.80
N ASP A 16 10.87 -12.19 8.09
CA ASP A 16 10.67 -11.16 9.12
C ASP A 16 11.86 -10.19 9.17
N TYR A 17 11.70 -8.89 8.83
CA TYR A 17 12.60 -7.78 9.23
C TYR A 17 11.94 -6.37 9.14
N MET A 18 11.48 -5.83 10.28
CA MET A 18 11.39 -4.41 10.69
C MET A 18 10.78 -3.27 9.80
N LYS A 19 9.67 -2.71 10.34
CA LYS A 19 9.38 -1.29 10.74
C LYS A 19 9.00 -0.19 9.70
N ASN A 20 7.72 0.20 9.81
CA ASN A 20 7.10 1.55 9.77
C ASN A 20 6.82 2.23 8.40
N VAL A 21 5.56 2.22 7.98
CA VAL A 21 4.95 3.37 7.27
C VAL A 21 4.00 4.07 8.25
N LEU A 22 4.54 5.06 8.97
CA LEU A 22 3.77 5.82 9.96
C LEU A 22 2.94 6.89 9.24
N VAL A 23 1.66 6.62 9.02
CA VAL A 23 0.73 7.56 8.39
C VAL A 23 -0.08 8.25 9.48
N LYS A 24 0.31 9.46 9.87
CA LYS A 24 -0.55 10.34 10.66
C LYS A 24 -1.37 11.18 9.70
N VAL A 25 -2.70 11.10 9.75
CA VAL A 25 -3.60 11.91 8.93
C VAL A 25 -3.97 13.20 9.68
N ARG A 26 -4.26 14.28 8.92
CA ARG A 26 -4.68 15.59 9.44
C ARG A 26 -5.98 15.47 10.27
N SER A 27 -6.08 16.24 11.35
CA SER A 27 -7.32 16.43 12.14
C SER A 27 -8.55 16.71 11.24
N GLY A 28 -9.66 16.01 11.50
CA GLY A 28 -10.90 16.08 10.72
C GLY A 28 -11.03 15.05 9.59
N ARG A 29 -10.11 14.10 9.50
CA ARG A 29 -10.15 12.92 8.61
C ARG A 29 -9.99 11.67 9.48
N HIS A 30 -10.39 10.51 8.95
CA HIS A 30 -10.22 9.23 9.66
C HIS A 30 -8.77 9.03 10.10
N ASP A 31 -8.57 8.48 11.30
CA ASP A 31 -7.26 8.08 11.83
C ASP A 31 -6.77 6.84 11.08
N GLY A 32 -6.34 7.03 9.83
CA GLY A 32 -5.90 5.96 8.93
C GLY A 32 -6.10 6.26 7.45
N LEU A 33 -5.69 5.31 6.61
CA LEU A 33 -5.90 5.35 5.17
C LEU A 33 -7.10 4.48 4.79
N GLN A 34 -7.84 4.89 3.76
CA GLN A 34 -8.90 4.05 3.20
C GLN A 34 -8.25 2.93 2.41
N GLY A 35 -8.31 1.71 2.93
CA GLY A 35 -7.88 0.49 2.26
C GLY A 35 -9.03 -0.08 1.43
N LEU A 36 -8.79 -0.26 0.14
CA LEU A 36 -9.69 -0.89 -0.80
C LEU A 36 -9.09 -2.23 -1.23
N TYR A 37 -9.77 -3.32 -0.90
CA TYR A 37 -9.30 -4.69 -1.05
C TYR A 37 -10.05 -5.39 -2.17
N GLY A 38 -9.35 -6.15 -3.00
CA GLY A 38 -9.96 -6.86 -4.11
C GLY A 38 -9.16 -8.07 -4.55
N LYS A 39 -9.80 -8.92 -5.36
CA LYS A 39 -9.12 -10.00 -6.05
C LYS A 39 -8.28 -9.40 -7.18
N ILE A 40 -7.10 -9.95 -7.41
CA ILE A 40 -6.27 -9.60 -8.56
C ILE A 40 -5.98 -10.84 -9.40
N CYS A 41 -5.97 -10.66 -10.71
CA CYS A 41 -5.55 -11.68 -11.67
C CYS A 41 -4.03 -11.78 -11.77
N ASP A 42 -3.52 -12.96 -12.15
CA ASP A 42 -2.10 -13.15 -12.41
C ASP A 42 -1.59 -12.18 -13.49
N GLY A 43 -0.45 -11.53 -13.23
CA GLY A 43 0.17 -10.57 -14.15
C GLY A 43 -0.54 -9.22 -14.26
N CYS A 44 -1.60 -8.99 -13.47
CA CYS A 44 -2.32 -7.72 -13.48
C CYS A 44 -1.55 -6.62 -12.74
N THR A 45 -1.70 -5.39 -13.23
CA THR A 45 -1.07 -4.19 -12.68
C THR A 45 -1.89 -3.59 -11.54
N PRO A 46 -1.33 -2.63 -10.77
CA PRO A 46 -2.09 -1.84 -9.81
C PRO A 46 -3.31 -1.16 -10.44
N ASP A 47 -3.15 -0.66 -11.67
CA ASP A 47 -4.21 0.00 -12.44
C ASP A 47 -5.31 -0.97 -12.87
N ASP A 48 -4.94 -2.22 -13.17
CA ASP A 48 -5.92 -3.27 -13.43
C ASP A 48 -6.74 -3.59 -12.19
N ALA A 49 -6.12 -3.66 -11.00
CA ALA A 49 -6.83 -3.91 -9.74
C ALA A 49 -7.86 -2.82 -9.44
N ILE A 50 -7.49 -1.55 -9.65
CA ILE A 50 -8.40 -0.40 -9.49
C ILE A 50 -9.60 -0.51 -10.45
N LYS A 51 -9.34 -0.89 -11.71
CA LYS A 51 -10.39 -0.97 -12.75
C LYS A 51 -11.29 -2.20 -12.59
N LYS A 52 -10.74 -3.33 -12.12
CA LYS A 52 -11.40 -4.65 -12.13
C LYS A 52 -12.21 -4.97 -10.87
N GLY A 53 -12.07 -4.18 -9.81
CA GLY A 53 -13.00 -4.19 -8.69
C GLY A 53 -12.34 -4.52 -7.35
N LEU A 54 -12.20 -3.48 -6.54
CA LEU A 54 -11.96 -3.58 -5.11
C LEU A 54 -13.33 -3.67 -4.44
N THR A 55 -13.60 -4.79 -3.76
CA THR A 55 -14.95 -5.18 -3.32
C THR A 55 -15.13 -5.11 -1.80
N PHE A 56 -14.06 -4.84 -1.06
CA PHE A 56 -14.12 -4.63 0.38
C PHE A 56 -13.35 -3.36 0.75
N GLU A 57 -13.91 -2.56 1.66
CA GLU A 57 -13.28 -1.32 2.11
C GLU A 57 -13.22 -1.27 3.64
N ARG A 58 -12.12 -0.71 4.16
CA ARG A 58 -12.01 -0.34 5.57
C ARG A 58 -11.02 0.81 5.75
N ILE A 59 -11.02 1.39 6.94
CA ILE A 59 -9.96 2.31 7.36
C ILE A 59 -8.87 1.49 8.05
N ASP A 60 -7.65 1.57 7.52
CA ASP A 60 -6.46 1.00 8.13
C ASP A 60 -5.67 2.10 8.85
N PRO A 61 -5.55 2.05 10.20
CA PRO A 61 -4.86 3.08 10.97
C PRO A 61 -3.36 3.13 10.66
N GLU A 62 -2.80 2.02 10.19
CA GLU A 62 -1.42 1.90 9.74
C GLU A 62 -1.33 0.97 8.52
N ILE A 63 -0.30 1.16 7.69
CA ILE A 63 0.07 0.16 6.67
C ILE A 63 1.22 -0.66 7.24
N ASN A 64 0.84 -1.76 7.88
CA ASN A 64 1.74 -2.69 8.54
C ASN A 64 1.05 -4.05 8.66
N PHE A 65 1.15 -4.86 7.62
CA PHE A 65 0.40 -6.12 7.51
C PHE A 65 1.32 -7.31 7.37
N ILE A 66 1.07 -8.34 8.18
CA ILE A 66 1.53 -9.70 7.96
C ILE A 66 0.28 -10.52 7.72
N TRP A 67 0.05 -10.91 6.48
CA TRP A 67 -1.08 -11.76 6.13
C TRP A 67 -0.71 -13.20 6.44
N ILE A 68 -1.59 -13.93 7.12
CA ILE A 68 -1.47 -15.39 7.32
C ILE A 68 -2.77 -16.10 6.92
N ASP A 69 -3.83 -15.31 6.69
CA ASP A 69 -5.18 -15.68 6.31
C ASP A 69 -5.73 -14.62 5.34
N ASP A 70 -6.87 -14.91 4.73
CA ASP A 70 -7.60 -14.00 3.84
C ASP A 70 -7.67 -12.56 4.40
N PRO A 71 -7.23 -11.54 3.63
CA PRO A 71 -7.13 -10.18 4.15
C PRO A 71 -8.47 -9.50 4.44
N ALA A 72 -9.53 -10.01 3.83
CA ALA A 72 -10.90 -9.55 4.00
C ALA A 72 -11.90 -10.64 3.55
N PRO A 73 -13.16 -10.61 4.01
CA PRO A 73 -14.18 -11.56 3.59
C PRO A 73 -14.30 -11.66 2.06
N GLY A 74 -14.13 -12.87 1.53
CA GLY A 74 -14.23 -13.15 0.09
C GLY A 74 -13.00 -12.73 -0.74
N ILE A 75 -11.94 -12.26 -0.09
CA ILE A 75 -10.66 -11.90 -0.73
C ILE A 75 -9.62 -12.97 -0.35
N PRO A 76 -9.20 -13.83 -1.29
CA PRO A 76 -8.32 -14.95 -1.00
C PRO A 76 -6.86 -14.49 -0.78
N LEU A 77 -6.20 -15.07 0.21
CA LEU A 77 -4.80 -14.79 0.59
C LEU A 77 -3.80 -14.80 -0.57
N ASN A 78 -4.00 -15.66 -1.58
CA ASN A 78 -3.01 -15.87 -2.64
C ASN A 78 -3.28 -15.06 -3.92
N SER A 79 -4.35 -14.28 -3.98
CA SER A 79 -4.76 -13.58 -5.20
C SER A 79 -5.52 -12.30 -4.88
N PHE A 80 -4.87 -11.42 -4.11
CA PHE A 80 -5.45 -10.14 -3.72
C PHE A 80 -4.53 -8.96 -4.03
N ALA A 81 -5.14 -7.79 -4.09
CA ALA A 81 -4.48 -6.51 -4.03
C ALA A 81 -5.22 -5.61 -3.05
N VAL A 82 -4.48 -4.69 -2.46
CA VAL A 82 -5.01 -3.62 -1.63
C VAL A 82 -4.58 -2.29 -2.22
N VAL A 83 -5.45 -1.29 -2.15
CA VAL A 83 -5.16 0.09 -2.52
C VAL A 83 -5.45 0.96 -1.31
N TRP A 84 -4.42 1.55 -0.73
CA TRP A 84 -4.59 2.50 0.36
C TRP A 84 -4.59 3.92 -0.16
N GLU A 85 -5.68 4.65 0.01
CA GLU A 85 -5.79 6.05 -0.37
C GLU A 85 -5.96 6.97 0.85
N GLY A 86 -5.32 8.13 0.82
CA GLY A 86 -5.54 9.14 1.83
C GLY A 86 -4.45 10.21 1.82
N TYR A 87 -4.14 10.74 3.00
CA TYR A 87 -3.29 11.92 3.12
C TYR A 87 -2.29 11.81 4.25
N LEU A 88 -1.04 12.18 3.96
CA LEU A 88 0.00 12.29 4.98
C LEU A 88 -0.03 13.69 5.61
N TYR A 89 0.08 13.75 6.94
CA TYR A 89 0.39 14.96 7.66
C TYR A 89 1.90 15.08 7.84
N VAL A 90 2.49 16.07 7.17
CA VAL A 90 3.91 16.41 7.30
C VAL A 90 4.05 17.57 8.28
N ALA A 91 4.56 17.29 9.48
CA ALA A 91 4.67 18.27 10.55
C ALA A 91 5.73 19.34 10.28
N THR A 92 6.78 19.00 9.53
CA THR A 92 7.90 19.90 9.20
C THR A 92 8.24 19.80 7.72
N SER A 93 8.44 20.95 7.09
CA SER A 93 8.85 20.99 5.68
C SER A 93 10.33 20.63 5.55
N ARG A 94 10.62 19.39 5.11
CA ARG A 94 11.96 18.88 4.81
C ARG A 94 11.86 17.76 3.77
N SER A 95 13.01 17.30 3.26
CA SER A 95 13.05 16.07 2.45
C SER A 95 12.71 14.84 3.30
N TYR A 96 11.91 13.96 2.73
CA TYR A 96 11.53 12.68 3.31
C TYR A 96 11.76 11.59 2.30
N ARG A 97 12.28 10.46 2.76
CA ARG A 97 12.28 9.23 1.97
C ARG A 97 11.15 8.34 2.43
N PHE A 98 10.48 7.73 1.47
CA PHE A 98 9.51 6.68 1.72
C PHE A 98 10.18 5.33 1.62
N LEU A 99 9.70 4.38 2.41
CA LEU A 99 10.12 2.99 2.37
C LEU A 99 8.87 2.14 2.14
N LEU A 100 8.97 1.22 1.20
CA LEU A 100 8.00 0.15 0.99
C LEU A 100 8.73 -1.17 1.13
N ASP A 101 8.19 -2.05 1.96
CA ASP A 101 8.61 -3.45 2.02
C ASP A 101 7.39 -4.30 1.67
N ALA A 102 7.52 -5.07 0.60
CA ALA A 102 6.44 -5.87 0.06
C ALA A 102 7.00 -7.12 -0.62
N ASP A 103 6.21 -8.19 -0.58
CA ASP A 103 6.60 -9.48 -1.13
C ASP A 103 6.57 -9.50 -2.66
N ASP A 104 5.39 -9.43 -3.30
CA ASP A 104 5.30 -9.57 -4.77
C ASP A 104 5.17 -8.24 -5.49
N GLY A 105 5.20 -7.16 -4.72
CA GLY A 105 5.39 -5.83 -5.26
C GLY A 105 4.53 -4.79 -4.58
N ALA A 106 5.02 -3.55 -4.71
CA ALA A 106 4.34 -2.37 -4.24
C ALA A 106 4.68 -1.19 -5.13
N ARG A 107 3.76 -0.24 -5.18
CA ARG A 107 3.96 1.03 -5.86
C ARG A 107 3.46 2.14 -4.95
N LEU A 108 4.23 3.22 -4.84
CA LEU A 108 3.83 4.41 -4.08
C LEU A 108 3.62 5.58 -5.02
N TYR A 109 2.46 6.22 -4.88
CA TYR A 109 2.20 7.51 -5.48
C TYR A 109 2.12 8.60 -4.40
N ILE A 110 2.74 9.74 -4.68
CA ILE A 110 2.60 10.99 -3.91
C ILE A 110 2.15 12.07 -4.88
N ASP A 111 1.00 12.66 -4.61
CA ASP A 111 0.41 13.72 -5.46
C ASP A 111 0.22 13.33 -6.94
N GLY A 112 0.01 12.04 -7.19
CA GLY A 112 -0.20 11.48 -8.52
C GLY A 112 1.08 11.00 -9.21
N GLU A 113 2.26 11.36 -8.69
CA GLU A 113 3.55 10.93 -9.22
C GLU A 113 4.02 9.63 -8.57
N ILE A 114 4.58 8.73 -9.37
CA ILE A 114 5.18 7.48 -8.86
C ILE A 114 6.52 7.83 -8.22
N VAL A 115 6.63 7.59 -6.91
CA VAL A 115 7.88 7.80 -6.16
C VAL A 115 8.60 6.50 -5.80
N ILE A 116 7.87 5.37 -5.83
CA ILE A 116 8.44 4.02 -5.74
C ILE A 116 7.67 3.15 -6.73
N ASP A 117 8.38 2.47 -7.63
CA ASP A 117 7.82 1.43 -8.50
C ASP A 117 8.56 0.12 -8.32
N ARG A 118 7.94 -0.81 -7.58
CA ARG A 118 8.45 -2.17 -7.38
C ARG A 118 7.35 -3.18 -7.71
N TRP A 119 6.68 -2.98 -8.84
CA TRP A 119 5.65 -3.90 -9.34
C TRP A 119 6.21 -4.86 -10.39
N ASP A 120 7.24 -5.64 -10.03
CA ASP A 120 7.99 -6.47 -10.97
C ASP A 120 8.05 -7.97 -10.60
N ASN A 121 7.23 -8.42 -9.63
CA ASN A 121 7.05 -9.84 -9.27
C ASN A 121 8.36 -10.57 -8.92
N ARG A 122 9.33 -9.86 -8.33
CA ARG A 122 10.68 -10.38 -8.02
C ARG A 122 10.83 -10.97 -6.61
N GLY A 123 9.72 -11.18 -5.90
CA GLY A 123 9.73 -11.58 -4.49
C GLY A 123 10.18 -10.46 -3.54
N ALA A 124 10.12 -10.77 -2.24
CA ALA A 124 10.21 -9.78 -1.19
C ALA A 124 11.36 -8.77 -1.28
N GLY A 125 11.03 -7.55 -0.90
CA GLY A 125 12.05 -6.66 -0.36
C GLY A 125 11.68 -5.19 -0.29
N ILE A 126 12.72 -4.46 0.08
CA ILE A 126 12.67 -3.05 0.41
C ILE A 126 12.94 -2.20 -0.83
N SER A 127 12.09 -1.20 -1.04
CA SER A 127 12.29 -0.11 -2.00
C SER A 127 12.22 1.22 -1.26
N ILE A 128 13.14 2.12 -1.60
CA ILE A 128 13.28 3.44 -0.97
C ILE A 128 13.16 4.50 -2.06
N SER A 129 12.35 5.54 -1.83
CA SER A 129 12.25 6.65 -2.77
C SER A 129 13.51 7.51 -2.77
N ASP A 130 13.73 8.23 -3.87
CA ASP A 130 14.67 9.35 -3.85
C ASP A 130 14.22 10.43 -2.84
N PRO A 131 15.14 11.31 -2.38
CA PRO A 131 14.87 12.34 -1.37
C PRO A 131 13.87 13.43 -1.77
#